data_AF-A0A2G6SZ89-F1
#
_entry.id   AF-A0A2G6SZ89-F1
#
_cell.length_a   1.000
_cell.length_b   1.000
_cell.length_c   1.000
_cell.angle_alpha   90.00
_cell.angle_beta   90.00
_cell.angle_gamma   90.00
#
_symmetry.space_group_name_H-M   'P 1'
#
loop_
_entity.id
_entity.type
_entity.pdbx_description
1 polymer ?
#
loop_
_entity_poly.entity_id
_entity_poly.type
_entity_poly.pdbx_seq_one_letter_code
_entity_poly.pdbx_strand_id
1 'polypeptide(L)'
;MSRPSTAPANDPTETEFFEALMAQLMQGSMIPKVQVERSIGPILGFFLAEALSAALDEDLVSLCPEFPIRKMRLDESGNNQSTNIDWLMFSRSKNDLLLVELKTTDTSFREEQSDIYRRLQDTIAERNSAAFLIEELQSIASASQETGKYKTVTAMLEQALRVPEGGLPQALGEVRNARIIYIAPEVSKPSAWLDKDPAMLWFSFGDLPESIEHRFANHWPAVRQSLVSLDTLSRRIRNGAVQRVDQGKNYRFLLSLDDLLEQCRKDSGAIVVGLMNWRLALPTMTADQLRAKTYKCDFAQGGIGKKLDKNWIPGDQFLAQAIKMLDVNHVDSR
;
A
#
# COMPACT_ATOMS: atom_id res chain seq x y z
N MET A 1 9.75 -58.54 -5.39
CA MET A 1 10.35 -57.25 -5.82
C MET A 1 9.23 -56.22 -5.87
N SER A 2 9.05 -55.49 -4.78
CA SER A 2 8.05 -54.43 -4.68
C SER A 2 8.66 -53.14 -5.21
N ARG A 3 8.04 -52.53 -6.23
CA ARG A 3 8.41 -51.17 -6.67
C ARG A 3 8.09 -50.19 -5.54
N PRO A 4 8.95 -49.22 -5.23
CA PRO A 4 8.58 -48.12 -4.35
C PRO A 4 7.47 -47.32 -5.04
N SER A 5 6.33 -47.20 -4.37
CA SER A 5 5.31 -46.21 -4.71
C SER A 5 5.91 -44.84 -4.45
N THR A 6 6.21 -44.10 -5.50
CA THR A 6 6.44 -42.66 -5.42
C THR A 6 5.08 -42.03 -5.16
N ALA A 7 4.87 -41.56 -3.93
CA ALA A 7 3.77 -40.65 -3.63
C ALA A 7 3.81 -39.47 -4.62
N PRO A 8 2.67 -39.01 -5.15
CA PRO A 8 2.67 -37.80 -5.97
C PRO A 8 3.19 -36.65 -5.11
N ALA A 9 4.12 -35.86 -5.65
CA ALA A 9 4.42 -34.55 -5.07
C ALA A 9 3.08 -33.80 -4.95
N ASN A 10 2.76 -33.27 -3.76
CA ASN A 10 1.52 -32.53 -3.56
C ASN A 10 1.41 -31.45 -4.65
N ASP A 11 0.35 -31.51 -5.46
CA ASP A 11 0.07 -30.47 -6.44
C ASP A 11 -0.09 -29.12 -5.71
N PRO A 12 0.45 -28.02 -6.26
CA PRO A 12 0.37 -26.71 -5.63
C PRO A 12 -1.10 -26.31 -5.44
N THR A 13 -1.39 -25.73 -4.29
CA THR A 13 -2.71 -25.18 -3.95
C THR A 13 -3.04 -23.96 -4.81
N GLU A 14 -4.33 -23.62 -4.91
CA GLU A 14 -4.79 -22.43 -5.63
C GLU A 14 -4.15 -21.14 -5.09
N THR A 15 -3.98 -21.06 -3.77
CA THR A 15 -3.33 -19.93 -3.10
C THR A 15 -1.86 -19.82 -3.48
N GLU A 16 -1.11 -20.93 -3.48
CA GLU A 16 0.30 -20.93 -3.92
C GLU A 16 0.45 -20.53 -5.38
N PHE A 17 -0.47 -20.96 -6.26
CA PHE A 17 -0.48 -20.51 -7.65
C PHE A 17 -0.71 -18.99 -7.75
N PHE A 18 -1.69 -18.46 -7.01
CA PHE A 18 -2.04 -17.04 -7.08
C PHE A 18 -0.93 -16.16 -6.49
N GLU A 19 -0.30 -16.57 -5.40
CA GLU A 19 0.89 -15.91 -4.84
C GLU A 19 2.05 -15.88 -5.85
N ALA A 20 2.32 -17.00 -6.52
CA ALA A 20 3.36 -17.07 -7.55
C ALA A 20 3.05 -16.18 -8.75
N LEU A 21 1.78 -16.14 -9.21
CA LEU A 21 1.33 -15.25 -10.28
C LEU A 21 1.54 -13.78 -9.90
N MET A 22 1.11 -13.38 -8.70
CA MET A 22 1.26 -12.02 -8.20
C MET A 22 2.73 -11.60 -8.11
N ALA A 23 3.59 -12.48 -7.58
CA ALA A 23 5.03 -12.25 -7.54
C ALA A 23 5.62 -12.10 -8.95
N GLN A 24 5.19 -12.90 -9.92
CA GLN A 24 5.63 -12.80 -11.31
C GLN A 24 5.20 -11.48 -11.96
N LEU A 25 3.97 -11.00 -11.72
CA LEU A 25 3.52 -9.71 -12.23
C LEU A 25 4.33 -8.55 -11.65
N MET A 26 4.67 -8.60 -10.36
CA MET A 26 5.46 -7.55 -9.69
C MET A 26 6.90 -7.45 -10.20
N GLN A 27 7.48 -8.52 -10.76
CA GLN A 27 8.79 -8.44 -11.42
C GLN A 27 8.82 -7.42 -12.57
N GLY A 28 7.66 -7.15 -13.19
CA GLY A 28 7.50 -6.10 -14.20
C GLY A 28 7.92 -4.71 -13.72
N SER A 29 7.87 -4.42 -12.41
CA SER A 29 8.27 -3.12 -11.84
C SER A 29 9.74 -2.77 -12.09
N MET A 30 10.57 -3.78 -12.34
CA MET A 30 12.00 -3.66 -12.61
C MET A 30 12.33 -3.64 -14.11
N ILE A 31 11.35 -3.84 -14.99
CA ILE A 31 11.54 -3.98 -16.43
C ILE A 31 11.15 -2.66 -17.12
N PRO A 32 12.05 -2.04 -17.90
CA PRO A 32 11.73 -0.83 -18.63
C PRO A 32 10.49 -0.98 -19.51
N LYS A 33 9.63 0.05 -19.52
CA LYS A 33 8.39 0.14 -20.32
C LYS A 33 7.27 -0.84 -19.96
N VAL A 34 7.49 -1.80 -19.05
CA VAL A 34 6.39 -2.61 -18.54
C VAL A 34 5.48 -1.72 -17.69
N GLN A 35 4.18 -1.82 -17.93
CA GLN A 35 3.16 -1.09 -17.20
C GLN A 35 2.51 -2.04 -16.21
N VAL A 36 3.07 -2.10 -14.99
CA VAL A 36 2.55 -2.94 -13.91
C VAL A 36 1.11 -2.56 -13.59
N GLU A 37 0.79 -1.27 -13.65
CA GLU A 37 -0.58 -0.74 -13.50
C GLU A 37 -1.59 -1.51 -14.35
N ARG A 38 -1.27 -1.81 -15.62
CA ARG A 38 -2.19 -2.48 -16.55
C ARG A 38 -2.39 -3.96 -16.27
N SER A 39 -1.46 -4.60 -15.58
CA SER A 39 -1.56 -6.01 -15.22
C SER A 39 -2.24 -6.17 -13.85
N ILE A 40 -1.90 -5.27 -12.92
CA ILE A 40 -2.39 -5.32 -11.55
C ILE A 40 -3.74 -4.63 -11.37
N GLY A 41 -4.03 -3.60 -12.17
CA GLY A 41 -5.26 -2.82 -12.12
C GLY A 41 -6.51 -3.72 -12.21
N PRO A 42 -6.63 -4.62 -13.19
CA PRO A 42 -7.77 -5.54 -13.25
C PRO A 42 -7.91 -6.43 -12.02
N ILE A 43 -6.80 -6.88 -11.43
CA ILE A 43 -6.79 -7.74 -10.24
C ILE A 43 -7.19 -6.94 -9.00
N LEU A 44 -6.58 -5.77 -8.79
CA LEU A 44 -6.93 -4.88 -7.69
C LEU A 44 -8.39 -4.40 -7.81
N GLY A 45 -8.80 -3.98 -9.00
CA GLY A 45 -10.15 -3.52 -9.31
C GLY A 45 -11.24 -4.55 -8.97
N PHE A 46 -10.91 -5.84 -8.98
CA PHE A 46 -11.81 -6.92 -8.58
C PHE A 46 -12.10 -6.94 -7.07
N PHE A 47 -11.19 -6.46 -6.23
CA PHE A 47 -11.33 -6.39 -4.77
C PHE A 47 -11.53 -4.94 -4.25
N LEU A 48 -11.46 -3.97 -5.16
CA LEU A 48 -11.26 -2.57 -4.80
C LEU A 48 -12.45 -1.97 -4.05
N ALA A 49 -13.68 -2.36 -4.41
CA ALA A 49 -14.89 -1.86 -3.77
C ALA A 49 -14.91 -2.25 -2.28
N GLU A 50 -14.66 -3.52 -1.98
CA GLU A 50 -14.62 -4.06 -0.63
C GLU A 50 -13.42 -3.52 0.17
N ALA A 51 -12.25 -3.42 -0.47
CA ALA A 51 -11.05 -2.88 0.17
C ALA A 51 -11.22 -1.41 0.59
N LEU A 52 -11.74 -0.55 -0.29
CA LEU A 52 -12.00 0.85 0.04
C LEU A 52 -13.21 1.01 0.96
N SER A 53 -14.25 0.17 0.84
CA SER A 53 -15.40 0.18 1.75
C SER A 53 -14.95 -0.07 3.19
N ALA A 54 -14.09 -1.08 3.40
CA ALA A 54 -13.52 -1.37 4.71
C ALA A 54 -12.56 -0.28 5.20
N ALA A 55 -11.76 0.32 4.30
CA ALA A 55 -10.82 1.39 4.68
C ALA A 55 -11.51 2.71 5.06
N LEU A 56 -12.64 3.03 4.42
CA LEU A 56 -13.37 4.28 4.61
C LEU A 56 -14.58 4.15 5.54
N ASP A 57 -14.96 2.92 5.89
CA ASP A 57 -16.21 2.60 6.61
C ASP A 57 -17.45 3.11 5.85
N GLU A 58 -17.55 2.73 4.57
CA GLU A 58 -18.60 3.19 3.65
C GLU A 58 -19.12 2.07 2.74
N ASP A 59 -20.37 2.20 2.26
CA ASP A 59 -20.92 1.32 1.21
C ASP A 59 -20.51 1.86 -0.17
N LEU A 60 -19.39 1.34 -0.71
CA LEU A 60 -18.87 1.74 -2.00
C LEU A 60 -19.20 0.71 -3.08
N VAL A 61 -19.52 1.21 -4.27
CA VAL A 61 -19.68 0.38 -5.47
C VAL A 61 -18.79 0.91 -6.60
N SER A 62 -18.15 0.01 -7.34
CA SER A 62 -17.45 0.35 -8.57
C SER A 62 -18.47 0.61 -9.68
N LEU A 63 -18.40 1.80 -10.29
CA LEU A 63 -19.28 2.17 -11.39
C LEU A 63 -18.69 1.72 -12.73
N CYS A 64 -17.42 2.05 -12.97
CA CYS A 64 -16.74 1.71 -14.23
C CYS A 64 -15.22 1.76 -14.04
N PRO A 65 -14.47 0.72 -14.47
CA PRO A 65 -13.03 0.85 -14.68
C PRO A 65 -12.77 1.70 -15.93
N GLU A 66 -11.67 2.44 -15.95
CA GLU A 66 -11.20 3.23 -17.11
C GLU A 66 -12.28 4.19 -17.63
N PHE A 67 -12.95 4.91 -16.71
CA PHE A 67 -14.07 5.78 -17.06
C PHE A 67 -13.58 7.00 -17.87
N PRO A 68 -14.10 7.22 -19.10
CA PRO A 68 -13.61 8.29 -19.96
C PRO A 68 -14.17 9.65 -19.53
N ILE A 69 -13.28 10.63 -19.38
CA ILE A 69 -13.61 12.04 -19.12
C ILE A 69 -12.92 12.95 -20.12
N ARG A 70 -13.51 14.11 -20.41
CA ARG A 70 -12.89 15.10 -21.32
C ARG A 70 -11.72 15.81 -20.63
N LYS A 71 -10.60 15.99 -21.37
CA LYS A 71 -9.41 16.70 -20.85
C LYS A 71 -9.63 18.20 -20.66
N MET A 72 -10.33 18.86 -21.58
CA MET A 72 -10.61 20.29 -21.51
C MET A 72 -12.04 20.52 -21.04
N ARG A 73 -12.18 21.19 -19.89
CA ARG A 73 -13.46 21.68 -19.38
C ARG A 73 -13.52 23.18 -19.66
N LEU A 74 -14.31 23.51 -20.68
CA LEU A 74 -14.95 24.81 -20.90
C LEU A 74 -14.05 26.04 -21.13
N ASP A 75 -13.33 26.06 -22.26
CA ASP A 75 -13.05 27.27 -23.05
C ASP A 75 -12.24 26.92 -24.33
N GLU A 76 -12.86 27.17 -25.48
CA GLU A 76 -12.18 27.49 -26.75
C GLU A 76 -11.09 26.53 -27.30
N SER A 77 -11.45 25.28 -27.62
CA SER A 77 -11.08 24.62 -28.89
C SER A 77 -11.52 23.16 -28.91
N GLY A 78 -12.43 22.83 -29.82
CA GLY A 78 -13.09 21.52 -29.93
C GLY A 78 -12.15 20.38 -30.30
N ASN A 79 -11.65 19.67 -29.30
CA ASN A 79 -11.17 18.31 -29.50
C ASN A 79 -11.81 17.38 -28.45
N ASN A 80 -12.32 16.22 -28.89
CA ASN A 80 -12.96 15.22 -28.03
C ASN A 80 -11.92 14.27 -27.39
N GLN A 81 -10.69 14.72 -27.13
CA GLN A 81 -9.70 13.91 -26.44
C GLN A 81 -10.15 13.69 -25.00
N SER A 82 -10.28 12.41 -24.67
CA SER A 82 -10.51 11.96 -23.32
C SER A 82 -9.19 11.65 -22.62
N THR A 83 -9.24 11.71 -21.30
CA THR A 83 -8.39 10.92 -20.41
C THR A 83 -9.32 9.96 -19.65
N ASN A 84 -8.76 9.02 -18.91
CA ASN A 84 -9.55 8.06 -18.14
C ASN A 84 -9.28 8.26 -16.65
N ILE A 85 -10.30 7.97 -15.85
CA ILE A 85 -10.16 7.69 -14.42
C ILE A 85 -10.02 6.17 -14.29
N ASP A 86 -9.00 5.67 -13.57
CA ASP A 86 -8.76 4.23 -13.47
C ASP A 86 -9.98 3.49 -12.91
N TRP A 87 -10.64 4.03 -11.88
CA TRP A 87 -11.98 3.62 -11.48
C TRP A 87 -12.84 4.81 -11.07
N LEU A 88 -14.02 4.92 -11.69
CA LEU A 88 -15.11 5.71 -11.15
C LEU A 88 -15.88 4.84 -10.16
N MET A 89 -16.01 5.29 -8.93
CA MET A 89 -16.77 4.60 -7.88
C MET A 89 -17.79 5.55 -7.26
N PHE A 90 -18.70 5.01 -6.46
CA PHE A 90 -19.78 5.75 -5.84
C PHE A 90 -20.00 5.31 -4.40
N SER A 91 -20.08 6.27 -3.48
CA SER A 91 -20.50 6.00 -2.11
C SER A 91 -22.01 6.10 -2.00
N ARG A 92 -22.66 4.98 -1.69
CA ARG A 92 -24.11 4.96 -1.43
C ARG A 92 -24.46 5.61 -0.11
N SER A 93 -23.56 5.57 0.87
CA SER A 93 -23.79 6.19 2.18
C SER A 93 -23.66 7.72 2.12
N LYS A 94 -22.72 8.25 1.33
CA LYS A 94 -22.48 9.70 1.21
C LYS A 94 -23.10 10.35 -0.02
N ASN A 95 -23.58 9.57 -0.99
CA ASN A 95 -24.09 10.04 -2.27
C ASN A 95 -23.07 10.93 -3.03
N ASP A 96 -21.82 10.49 -3.07
CA ASP A 96 -20.72 11.18 -3.75
C ASP A 96 -19.96 10.25 -4.71
N LEU A 97 -19.29 10.84 -5.70
CA LEU A 97 -18.42 10.12 -6.62
C LEU A 97 -17.02 10.02 -6.06
N LEU A 98 -16.36 8.89 -6.30
CA LEU A 98 -14.95 8.69 -5.97
C LEU A 98 -14.19 8.54 -7.30
N LEU A 99 -13.22 9.42 -7.52
CA LEU A 99 -12.30 9.40 -8.65
C LEU A 99 -11.03 8.69 -8.19
N VAL A 100 -10.93 7.38 -8.49
CA VAL A 100 -9.84 6.55 -7.97
C VAL A 100 -8.76 6.36 -9.02
N GLU A 101 -7.52 6.69 -8.67
CA GLU A 101 -6.33 6.58 -9.50
C GLU A 101 -5.33 5.59 -8.90
N LEU A 102 -4.80 4.67 -9.70
CA LEU A 102 -3.70 3.79 -9.33
C LEU A 102 -2.38 4.34 -9.84
N LYS A 103 -1.38 4.32 -8.96
CA LYS A 103 0.03 4.47 -9.32
C LYS A 103 0.79 3.27 -8.79
N THR A 104 1.75 2.74 -9.54
CA THR A 104 2.60 1.63 -9.04
C THR A 104 4.07 2.02 -8.90
N THR A 105 4.43 3.26 -9.24
CA THR A 105 5.81 3.75 -9.16
C THR A 105 5.90 5.19 -8.67
N ASP A 106 7.00 5.53 -8.00
CA ASP A 106 7.38 6.86 -7.50
C ASP A 106 7.56 7.96 -8.56
N THR A 107 7.47 7.59 -9.84
CA THR A 107 7.60 8.53 -10.97
C THR A 107 6.32 8.69 -11.78
N SER A 108 5.24 8.01 -11.40
CA SER A 108 4.00 7.95 -12.19
C SER A 108 2.97 9.01 -11.83
N PHE A 109 3.11 9.68 -10.68
CA PHE A 109 2.28 10.82 -10.32
C PHE A 109 2.48 11.98 -11.31
N ARG A 110 1.38 12.58 -11.77
CA ARG A 110 1.38 13.72 -12.70
C ARG A 110 0.42 14.78 -12.21
N GLU A 111 0.94 15.98 -11.99
CA GLU A 111 0.16 17.12 -11.52
C GLU A 111 -0.96 17.50 -12.49
N GLU A 112 -0.71 17.46 -13.80
CA GLU A 112 -1.71 17.74 -14.84
C GLU A 112 -2.97 16.84 -14.74
N GLN A 113 -2.80 15.56 -14.45
CA GLN A 113 -3.94 14.65 -14.26
C GLN A 113 -4.68 14.97 -12.95
N SER A 114 -3.94 15.30 -11.89
CA SER A 114 -4.53 15.75 -10.63
C SER A 114 -5.35 17.04 -10.80
N ASP A 115 -4.91 17.97 -11.66
CA ASP A 115 -5.65 19.18 -11.99
C ASP A 115 -6.96 18.88 -12.72
N ILE A 116 -6.96 17.89 -13.63
CA ILE A 116 -8.19 17.45 -14.31
C ILE A 116 -9.21 16.94 -13.28
N TYR A 117 -8.76 16.15 -12.30
CA TYR A 117 -9.65 15.62 -11.26
C TYR A 117 -10.16 16.70 -10.32
N ARG A 118 -9.31 17.66 -9.92
CA ARG A 118 -9.75 18.82 -9.13
C ARG A 118 -10.79 19.65 -9.86
N ARG A 119 -10.56 20.00 -11.13
CA ARG A 119 -11.57 20.72 -11.93
C ARG A 119 -12.88 19.93 -12.07
N LEU A 120 -12.80 18.59 -12.13
CA LEU A 120 -13.99 17.75 -12.15
C LEU A 120 -14.78 17.84 -10.84
N GLN A 121 -14.09 17.69 -9.72
CA GLN A 121 -14.66 17.90 -8.39
C GLN A 121 -15.29 19.30 -8.25
N ASP A 122 -14.58 20.35 -8.65
CA ASP A 122 -15.08 21.74 -8.63
C ASP A 122 -16.34 21.88 -9.51
N THR A 123 -16.32 21.34 -10.72
CA THR A 123 -17.49 21.38 -11.63
C THR A 123 -18.72 20.71 -11.01
N ILE A 124 -18.55 19.57 -10.33
CA ILE A 124 -19.65 18.86 -9.66
C ILE A 124 -20.23 19.72 -8.53
N ALA A 125 -19.36 20.33 -7.72
CA ALA A 125 -19.77 21.19 -6.62
C ALA A 125 -20.47 22.46 -7.12
N GLU A 126 -19.89 23.16 -8.11
CA GLU A 126 -20.42 24.40 -8.69
C GLU A 126 -21.77 24.19 -9.39
N ARG A 127 -21.87 23.13 -10.22
CA ARG A 127 -23.13 22.76 -10.88
C ARG A 127 -24.12 22.13 -9.92
N ASN A 128 -23.66 21.77 -8.72
CA ASN A 128 -24.41 20.98 -7.77
C ASN A 128 -24.97 19.75 -8.49
N SER A 129 -24.20 19.03 -9.32
CA SER A 129 -24.66 17.91 -10.16
C SER A 129 -23.50 17.21 -10.87
N ALA A 130 -23.54 15.89 -10.99
CA ALA A 130 -22.65 15.09 -11.83
C ALA A 130 -23.29 14.61 -13.15
N ALA A 131 -24.54 14.99 -13.43
CA ALA A 131 -25.28 14.53 -14.63
C ALA A 131 -24.57 14.85 -15.95
N PHE A 132 -23.80 15.95 -15.99
CA PHE A 132 -23.04 16.35 -17.18
C PHE A 132 -22.02 15.29 -17.62
N LEU A 133 -21.57 14.39 -16.72
CA LEU A 133 -20.70 13.27 -17.10
C LEU A 133 -21.37 12.35 -18.13
N ILE A 134 -22.70 12.21 -18.08
CA ILE A 134 -23.45 11.41 -19.05
C ILE A 134 -23.54 12.14 -20.39
N GLU A 135 -23.77 13.45 -20.38
CA GLU A 135 -23.76 14.28 -21.59
C GLU A 135 -22.39 14.24 -22.28
N GLU A 136 -21.31 14.29 -21.49
CA GLU A 136 -19.94 14.17 -21.99
C GLU A 136 -19.68 12.78 -22.58
N LEU A 137 -20.08 11.72 -21.88
CA LEU A 137 -19.94 10.34 -22.34
C LEU A 137 -20.67 10.12 -23.67
N GLN A 138 -21.90 10.63 -23.80
CA GLN A 138 -22.68 10.58 -25.04
C GLN A 138 -22.01 11.37 -26.16
N SER A 139 -21.45 12.53 -25.84
CA SER A 139 -20.75 13.37 -26.82
C SER A 139 -19.44 12.72 -27.30
N ILE A 140 -18.71 12.03 -26.42
CA ILE A 140 -17.53 11.23 -26.81
C ILE A 140 -17.98 10.02 -27.66
N ALA A 141 -19.03 9.32 -27.24
CA ALA A 141 -19.57 8.17 -27.98
C ALA A 141 -19.97 8.55 -29.41
N SER A 142 -20.61 9.70 -29.58
CA SER A 142 -21.07 10.22 -30.87
C SER A 142 -19.93 10.55 -31.84
N ALA A 143 -18.74 10.84 -31.31
CA ALA A 143 -17.53 11.09 -32.08
C ALA A 143 -16.66 9.83 -32.28
N SER A 144 -17.05 8.69 -31.71
CA SER A 144 -16.28 7.45 -31.75
C SER A 144 -16.76 6.49 -32.83
N GLN A 145 -15.84 5.71 -33.39
CA GLN A 145 -16.17 4.57 -34.26
C GLN A 145 -16.62 3.33 -33.45
N GLU A 146 -16.40 3.33 -32.13
CA GLU A 146 -16.61 2.18 -31.24
C GLU A 146 -17.81 2.41 -30.29
N THR A 147 -18.94 2.85 -30.82
CA THR A 147 -20.13 3.25 -30.03
C THR A 147 -20.63 2.17 -29.07
N GLY A 148 -20.46 0.89 -29.41
CA GLY A 148 -20.84 -0.25 -28.55
C GLY A 148 -20.11 -0.30 -27.21
N LYS A 149 -18.87 0.20 -27.13
CA LYS A 149 -18.11 0.28 -25.87
C LYS A 149 -18.77 1.24 -24.89
N TYR A 150 -19.24 2.39 -25.38
CA TYR A 150 -19.93 3.38 -24.56
C TYR A 150 -21.28 2.88 -24.05
N LYS A 151 -22.01 2.09 -24.86
CA LYS A 151 -23.22 1.41 -24.39
C LYS A 151 -22.94 0.45 -23.24
N THR A 152 -21.79 -0.24 -23.29
CA THR A 152 -21.34 -1.12 -22.19
C THR A 152 -21.09 -0.32 -20.93
N VAL A 153 -20.39 0.83 -21.04
CA VAL A 153 -20.19 1.75 -19.90
C VAL A 153 -21.52 2.21 -19.32
N THR A 154 -22.46 2.68 -20.15
CA THR A 154 -23.79 3.10 -19.70
C THR A 154 -24.52 2.00 -18.94
N ALA A 155 -24.55 0.78 -19.47
CA ALA A 155 -25.19 -0.36 -18.82
C ALA A 155 -24.52 -0.72 -17.47
N MET A 156 -23.19 -0.63 -17.38
CA MET A 156 -22.46 -0.85 -16.11
C MET A 156 -22.85 0.19 -15.05
N LEU A 157 -22.92 1.48 -15.43
CA LEU A 157 -23.35 2.55 -14.53
C LEU A 157 -24.78 2.31 -14.03
N GLU A 158 -25.71 1.96 -14.93
CA GLU A 158 -27.12 1.73 -14.61
C GLU A 158 -27.28 0.56 -13.63
N GLN A 159 -26.58 -0.54 -13.89
CA GLN A 159 -26.56 -1.69 -13.01
C GLN A 159 -25.99 -1.36 -11.62
N ALA A 160 -24.85 -0.66 -11.57
CA ALA A 160 -24.16 -0.35 -10.32
C ALA A 160 -24.97 0.63 -9.43
N LEU A 161 -25.61 1.62 -10.05
CA LEU A 161 -26.50 2.59 -9.40
C LEU A 161 -27.93 2.06 -9.19
N ARG A 162 -28.26 0.89 -9.73
CA ARG A 162 -29.59 0.25 -9.65
C ARG A 162 -30.71 1.11 -10.22
N VAL A 163 -30.46 1.73 -11.37
CA VAL A 163 -31.45 2.55 -12.08
C VAL A 163 -31.86 1.91 -13.40
N PRO A 164 -33.09 2.15 -13.88
CA PRO A 164 -33.52 1.68 -15.19
C PRO A 164 -32.75 2.38 -16.32
N GLU A 165 -32.85 1.82 -17.53
CA GLU A 165 -32.28 2.41 -18.75
C GLU A 165 -32.71 3.87 -18.90
N GLY A 166 -31.73 4.77 -19.08
CA GLY A 166 -31.96 6.21 -19.17
C GLY A 166 -32.13 6.94 -17.83
N GLY A 167 -32.05 6.25 -16.69
CA GLY A 167 -32.14 6.83 -15.34
C GLY A 167 -30.89 7.55 -14.85
N LEU A 168 -29.75 7.39 -15.54
CA LEU A 168 -28.46 7.96 -15.10
C LEU A 168 -28.46 9.49 -14.92
N PRO A 169 -29.05 10.31 -15.81
CA PRO A 169 -29.05 11.76 -15.63
C PRO A 169 -29.75 12.20 -14.36
N GLN A 170 -30.80 11.50 -13.93
CA GLN A 170 -31.48 11.78 -12.66
C GLN A 170 -30.59 11.37 -11.48
N ALA A 171 -30.06 10.14 -11.48
CA ALA A 171 -29.24 9.63 -10.38
C ALA A 171 -27.97 10.45 -10.14
N LEU A 172 -27.20 10.70 -11.20
CA LEU A 172 -26.00 11.56 -11.10
C LEU A 172 -26.37 13.04 -10.96
N GLY A 173 -27.60 13.40 -11.34
CA GLY A 173 -28.19 14.71 -11.13
C GLY A 173 -28.50 15.02 -9.67
N GLU A 174 -28.31 14.08 -8.74
CA GLU A 174 -28.43 14.27 -7.28
C GLU A 174 -27.06 14.33 -6.58
N VAL A 175 -25.98 13.98 -7.28
CA VAL A 175 -24.61 13.98 -6.74
C VAL A 175 -24.06 15.40 -6.65
N ARG A 176 -23.66 15.83 -5.45
CA ARG A 176 -23.16 17.19 -5.20
C ARG A 176 -21.66 17.28 -4.94
N ASN A 177 -21.02 16.16 -4.65
CA ASN A 177 -19.62 16.11 -4.25
C ASN A 177 -18.90 15.00 -5.01
N ALA A 178 -17.58 15.16 -5.11
CA ALA A 178 -16.68 14.08 -5.48
C ALA A 178 -15.46 14.08 -4.56
N ARG A 179 -14.83 12.92 -4.39
CA ARG A 179 -13.56 12.73 -3.69
C ARG A 179 -12.54 12.16 -4.66
N ILE A 180 -11.30 12.60 -4.53
CA ILE A 180 -10.17 12.10 -5.32
C ILE A 180 -9.38 11.16 -4.44
N ILE A 181 -9.18 9.93 -4.88
CA ILE A 181 -8.44 8.92 -4.14
C ILE A 181 -7.28 8.43 -4.98
N TYR A 182 -6.07 8.55 -4.46
CA TYR A 182 -4.90 7.89 -5.02
C TYR A 182 -4.60 6.63 -4.23
N ILE A 183 -4.45 5.51 -4.92
CA ILE A 183 -3.90 4.28 -4.38
C ILE A 183 -2.54 4.09 -5.01
N ALA A 184 -1.49 4.28 -4.21
CA ALA A 184 -0.17 4.53 -4.76
C ALA A 184 0.93 4.22 -3.74
N PRO A 185 2.16 3.87 -4.16
CA PRO A 185 3.27 3.65 -3.24
C PRO A 185 3.45 4.79 -2.24
N GLU A 186 3.72 4.49 -0.98
CA GLU A 186 4.04 5.51 0.03
C GLU A 186 5.18 6.44 -0.43
N VAL A 187 6.25 5.89 -1.02
CA VAL A 187 7.38 6.67 -1.57
C VAL A 187 7.00 7.60 -2.73
N SER A 188 5.82 7.43 -3.31
CA SER A 188 5.32 8.23 -4.44
C SER A 188 4.46 9.41 -4.02
N LYS A 189 4.14 9.54 -2.72
CA LYS A 189 3.32 10.63 -2.20
C LYS A 189 4.01 11.98 -2.45
N PRO A 190 3.37 12.93 -3.15
CA PRO A 190 3.94 14.25 -3.39
C PRO A 190 4.18 15.00 -2.07
N SER A 191 5.30 15.69 -1.93
CA SER A 191 5.59 16.48 -0.73
C SER A 191 4.61 17.64 -0.52
N ALA A 192 3.98 18.11 -1.59
CA ALA A 192 2.96 19.16 -1.57
C ALA A 192 1.53 18.59 -1.44
N TRP A 193 1.39 17.31 -1.08
CA TRP A 193 0.07 16.70 -0.90
C TRP A 193 -0.72 17.40 0.20
N LEU A 194 -2.00 17.68 -0.07
CA LEU A 194 -2.87 18.41 0.83
C LEU A 194 -3.54 17.46 1.83
N ASP A 195 -2.79 16.95 2.82
CA ASP A 195 -3.32 16.02 3.85
C ASP A 195 -4.51 16.56 4.66
N LYS A 196 -4.76 17.88 4.59
CA LYS A 196 -5.87 18.54 5.29
C LYS A 196 -7.15 18.58 4.48
N ASP A 197 -7.11 18.27 3.18
CA ASP A 197 -8.30 18.26 2.34
C ASP A 197 -9.00 16.89 2.46
N PRO A 198 -10.16 16.81 3.12
CA PRO A 198 -10.87 15.54 3.29
C PRO A 198 -11.39 14.97 1.97
N ALA A 199 -11.39 15.76 0.89
CA ALA A 199 -11.81 15.34 -0.43
C ALA A 199 -10.64 14.89 -1.32
N MET A 200 -9.41 14.92 -0.82
CA MET A 200 -8.21 14.39 -1.48
C MET A 200 -7.48 13.38 -0.58
N LEU A 201 -7.66 12.10 -0.89
CA LEU A 201 -7.12 11.01 -0.08
C LEU A 201 -5.96 10.33 -0.80
N TRP A 202 -4.94 10.00 -0.01
CA TRP A 202 -3.82 9.18 -0.44
C TRP A 202 -3.80 7.92 0.40
N PHE A 203 -3.99 6.77 -0.25
CA PHE A 203 -3.82 5.45 0.34
C PHE A 203 -2.52 4.86 -0.19
N SER A 204 -1.54 4.68 0.70
CA SER A 204 -0.47 3.74 0.43
C SER A 204 -1.03 2.33 0.31
N PHE A 205 -0.27 1.42 -0.30
CA PHE A 205 -0.73 0.02 -0.36
C PHE A 205 -0.79 -0.61 1.05
N GLY A 206 0.05 -0.14 1.97
CA GLY A 206 0.01 -0.48 3.39
C GLY A 206 -1.26 -0.02 4.11
N ASP A 207 -1.88 1.08 3.67
CA ASP A 207 -3.13 1.62 4.25
C ASP A 207 -4.37 0.81 3.86
N LEU A 208 -4.27 -0.04 2.83
CA LEU A 208 -5.36 -0.96 2.48
C LEU A 208 -5.53 -2.03 3.59
N PRO A 209 -6.75 -2.48 3.85
CA PRO A 209 -7.03 -3.37 4.99
C PRO A 209 -6.37 -4.74 4.83
N GLU A 210 -5.95 -5.35 5.94
CA GLU A 210 -5.33 -6.69 5.91
C GLU A 210 -6.30 -7.80 5.51
N SER A 211 -7.60 -7.59 5.73
CA SER A 211 -8.68 -8.51 5.38
C SER A 211 -9.87 -7.74 4.80
N ILE A 212 -10.62 -8.37 3.92
CA ILE A 212 -11.82 -7.81 3.29
C ILE A 212 -12.95 -8.84 3.28
N GLU A 213 -14.19 -8.36 3.25
CA GLU A 213 -15.36 -9.21 3.05
C GLU A 213 -15.62 -9.40 1.56
N HIS A 214 -15.06 -10.45 0.97
CA HIS A 214 -15.23 -10.74 -0.45
C HIS A 214 -15.34 -12.26 -0.69
N ARG A 215 -16.05 -12.67 -1.75
CA ARG A 215 -16.22 -14.09 -2.11
C ARG A 215 -14.88 -14.83 -2.28
N PHE A 216 -13.86 -14.10 -2.70
CA PHE A 216 -12.49 -14.61 -2.93
C PHE A 216 -11.47 -13.97 -1.96
N ALA A 217 -11.89 -13.64 -0.74
CA ALA A 217 -11.05 -12.94 0.26
C ALA A 217 -9.76 -13.69 0.61
N ASN A 218 -9.71 -15.01 0.45
CA ASN A 218 -8.50 -15.82 0.66
C ASN A 218 -7.34 -15.43 -0.27
N HIS A 219 -7.62 -14.80 -1.42
CA HIS A 219 -6.61 -14.34 -2.37
C HIS A 219 -6.15 -12.89 -2.12
N TRP A 220 -6.89 -12.13 -1.31
CA TRP A 220 -6.58 -10.74 -1.00
C TRP A 220 -5.20 -10.53 -0.35
N PRO A 221 -4.75 -11.36 0.63
CA PRO A 221 -3.44 -11.19 1.24
C PRO A 221 -2.30 -11.20 0.21
N ALA A 222 -2.38 -12.06 -0.81
CA ALA A 222 -1.39 -12.13 -1.89
C ALA A 222 -1.38 -10.86 -2.75
N VAL A 223 -2.56 -10.30 -3.07
CA VAL A 223 -2.70 -9.03 -3.78
C VAL A 223 -2.07 -7.91 -2.97
N ARG A 224 -2.52 -7.73 -1.71
CA ARG A 224 -2.05 -6.67 -0.83
C ARG A 224 -0.55 -6.76 -0.60
N GLN A 225 -0.02 -7.93 -0.24
CA GLN A 225 1.41 -8.09 0.05
C GLN A 225 2.29 -7.75 -1.15
N SER A 226 1.85 -8.10 -2.35
CA SER A 226 2.54 -7.77 -3.60
C SER A 226 2.54 -6.26 -3.85
N LEU A 227 1.41 -5.59 -3.62
CA LEU A 227 1.29 -4.15 -3.72
C LEU A 227 2.13 -3.42 -2.67
N VAL A 228 2.08 -3.82 -1.40
CA VAL A 228 2.88 -3.26 -0.29
C VAL A 228 4.39 -3.30 -0.59
N SER A 229 4.86 -4.31 -1.32
CA SER A 229 6.28 -4.36 -1.74
C SER A 229 6.70 -3.13 -2.56
N LEU A 230 5.77 -2.49 -3.26
CA LEU A 230 6.00 -1.28 -4.06
C LEU A 230 6.09 -0.01 -3.21
N ASP A 231 5.52 0.01 -2.00
CA ASP A 231 5.51 1.20 -1.13
C ASP A 231 6.91 1.72 -0.82
N THR A 232 7.92 0.85 -0.88
CA THR A 232 9.32 1.21 -0.65
C THR A 232 10.15 1.31 -1.92
N LEU A 233 9.64 0.82 -3.06
CA LEU A 233 10.40 0.64 -4.30
C LEU A 233 10.56 1.94 -5.09
N SER A 234 11.51 2.78 -4.68
CA SER A 234 11.83 4.04 -5.38
C SER A 234 12.70 3.85 -6.63
N ARG A 235 12.70 4.84 -7.54
CA ARG A 235 13.59 4.92 -8.71
C ARG A 235 15.06 4.81 -8.32
N ARG A 236 15.44 5.32 -7.14
CA ARG A 236 16.81 5.19 -6.62
C ARG A 236 17.18 3.73 -6.35
N ILE A 237 16.25 2.96 -5.76
CA ILE A 237 16.42 1.52 -5.53
C ILE A 237 16.46 0.79 -6.88
N ARG A 238 15.53 1.09 -7.79
CA ARG A 238 15.49 0.46 -9.13
C ARG A 238 16.76 0.71 -9.94
N ASN A 239 17.34 1.90 -9.85
CA ASN A 239 18.58 2.27 -10.55
C ASN A 239 19.86 1.75 -9.88
N GLY A 240 19.77 0.92 -8.83
CA GLY A 240 20.93 0.41 -8.11
C GLY A 240 21.74 1.49 -7.38
N ALA A 241 21.21 2.72 -7.28
CA ALA A 241 21.80 3.82 -6.51
C ALA A 241 21.74 3.57 -5.00
N VAL A 242 21.10 2.46 -4.61
CA VAL A 242 21.24 1.85 -3.30
C VAL A 242 22.25 0.71 -3.42
N GLN A 243 23.54 0.99 -3.15
CA GLN A 243 24.31 0.01 -2.38
C GLN A 243 23.41 -0.37 -1.22
N ARG A 244 23.05 -1.64 -1.02
CA ARG A 244 22.19 -2.12 0.09
C ARG A 244 22.45 -1.31 1.37
N VAL A 245 21.63 -0.28 1.57
CA VAL A 245 21.44 0.35 2.87
C VAL A 245 20.14 -0.28 3.31
N ASP A 246 20.24 -1.45 3.93
CA ASP A 246 19.24 -1.89 4.90
C ASP A 246 18.90 -0.66 5.73
N GLN A 247 17.67 -0.18 5.62
CA GLN A 247 17.18 1.06 6.26
C GLN A 247 17.71 1.21 7.68
N GLY A 248 18.84 1.88 7.91
CA GLY A 248 19.43 2.11 9.23
C GLY A 248 19.54 0.90 10.19
N LYS A 249 19.27 -0.34 9.73
CA LYS A 249 19.21 -1.54 10.55
C LYS A 249 20.59 -2.18 10.52
N ASN A 250 21.40 -1.78 11.50
CA ASN A 250 22.66 -2.41 11.80
C ASN A 250 22.49 -3.54 12.83
N TYR A 251 21.42 -4.35 12.73
CA TYR A 251 21.11 -5.41 13.68
C TYR A 251 20.22 -6.48 13.05
N ARG A 252 20.27 -7.71 13.55
CA ARG A 252 19.57 -8.86 12.98
C ARG A 252 18.33 -9.27 13.79
N PHE A 253 18.33 -9.02 15.10
CA PHE A 253 17.23 -9.43 15.99
C PHE A 253 16.87 -8.33 16.99
N LEU A 254 15.64 -8.39 17.51
CA LEU A 254 15.19 -7.62 18.67
C LEU A 254 14.82 -8.62 19.77
N LEU A 255 15.40 -8.48 20.95
CA LEU A 255 15.18 -9.39 22.08
C LEU A 255 14.67 -8.63 23.31
N SER A 256 13.84 -9.29 24.11
CA SER A 256 13.53 -8.88 25.48
C SER A 256 14.76 -9.08 26.38
N LEU A 257 14.75 -8.56 27.61
CA LEU A 257 15.88 -8.78 28.54
C LEU A 257 16.09 -10.27 28.84
N ASP A 258 15.01 -11.01 29.10
CA ASP A 258 15.11 -12.43 29.48
C ASP A 258 15.64 -13.28 28.32
N ASP A 259 15.11 -13.09 27.10
CA ASP A 259 15.59 -13.77 25.89
C ASP A 259 17.05 -13.38 25.58
N LEU A 260 17.40 -12.11 25.78
CA LEU A 260 18.76 -11.63 25.58
C LEU A 260 19.74 -12.29 26.56
N LEU A 261 19.38 -12.41 27.84
CA LEU A 261 20.25 -13.05 28.83
C LEU A 261 20.46 -14.53 28.50
N GLU A 262 19.42 -15.23 28.05
CA GLU A 262 19.55 -16.59 27.55
C GLU A 262 20.47 -16.67 26.33
N GLN A 263 20.27 -15.78 25.36
CA GLN A 263 21.10 -15.74 24.16
C GLN A 263 22.57 -15.39 24.47
N CYS A 264 22.84 -14.47 25.39
CA CYS A 264 24.19 -14.15 25.85
C CYS A 264 24.86 -15.32 26.59
N ARG A 265 24.10 -16.14 27.33
CA ARG A 265 24.65 -17.39 27.93
C ARG A 265 25.02 -18.41 26.87
N LYS A 266 24.22 -18.52 25.81
CA LYS A 266 24.41 -19.49 24.73
C LYS A 266 25.55 -19.10 23.78
N ASP A 267 25.56 -17.85 23.32
CA ASP A 267 26.45 -17.38 22.26
C ASP A 267 27.60 -16.49 22.78
N SER A 268 27.59 -16.11 24.07
CA SER A 268 28.68 -15.38 24.74
C SER A 268 29.13 -14.14 23.94
N GLY A 269 30.43 -13.96 23.69
CA GLY A 269 30.97 -12.85 22.89
C GLY A 269 30.67 -12.92 21.38
N ALA A 270 30.05 -13.99 20.87
CA ALA A 270 29.68 -14.11 19.46
C ALA A 270 28.43 -13.28 19.11
N ILE A 271 27.61 -12.93 20.10
CA ILE A 271 26.50 -11.98 19.97
C ILE A 271 26.91 -10.59 20.49
N VAL A 272 26.38 -9.55 19.87
CA VAL A 272 26.54 -8.16 20.29
C VAL A 272 25.19 -7.47 20.50
N VAL A 273 25.14 -6.64 21.54
CA VAL A 273 23.94 -5.91 21.99
C VAL A 273 24.11 -4.42 21.72
N GLY A 274 23.10 -3.80 21.12
CA GLY A 274 23.11 -2.38 20.77
C GLY A 274 22.73 -1.50 21.95
N LEU A 275 23.66 -0.69 22.43
CA LEU A 275 23.44 0.37 23.40
C LEU A 275 24.48 1.47 23.20
N MET A 276 24.03 2.67 22.83
CA MET A 276 24.92 3.79 22.53
C MET A 276 25.68 4.24 23.78
N ASN A 277 27.00 4.40 23.68
CA ASN A 277 27.90 4.80 24.77
C ASN A 277 27.72 3.93 26.03
N TRP A 278 27.56 2.63 25.84
CA TRP A 278 27.17 1.70 26.90
C TRP A 278 28.09 1.69 28.12
N ARG A 279 29.38 1.98 27.97
CA ARG A 279 30.32 2.04 29.12
C ARG A 279 29.95 3.12 30.12
N LEU A 280 29.23 4.17 29.69
CA LEU A 280 28.68 5.22 30.56
C LEU A 280 27.21 4.96 30.88
N ALA A 281 26.43 4.46 29.90
CA ALA A 281 24.99 4.31 30.04
C ALA A 281 24.57 3.05 30.83
N LEU A 282 25.24 1.91 30.62
CA LEU A 282 24.85 0.66 31.26
C LEU A 282 25.06 0.70 32.79
N PRO A 283 26.21 1.18 33.33
CA PRO A 283 26.43 1.23 34.78
C PRO A 283 25.44 2.08 35.58
N THR A 284 24.75 3.02 34.92
CA THR A 284 23.82 3.96 35.58
C THR A 284 22.36 3.56 35.47
N MET A 285 22.05 2.45 34.78
CA MET A 285 20.69 1.95 34.62
C MET A 285 20.18 1.20 35.85
N THR A 286 18.89 1.32 36.15
CA THR A 286 18.20 0.49 37.14
C THR A 286 17.71 -0.84 36.54
N ALA A 287 17.40 -1.82 37.38
CA ALA A 287 16.84 -3.10 36.93
C ALA A 287 15.54 -2.94 36.12
N ASP A 288 14.66 -2.03 36.53
CA ASP A 288 13.39 -1.77 35.84
C ASP A 288 13.64 -1.14 34.46
N GLN A 289 14.62 -0.24 34.35
CA GLN A 289 15.02 0.35 33.08
C GLN A 289 15.63 -0.68 32.13
N LEU A 290 16.33 -1.70 32.64
CA LEU A 290 16.81 -2.81 31.83
C LEU A 290 15.64 -3.69 31.34
N ARG A 291 14.72 -4.04 32.24
CA ARG A 291 13.56 -4.91 31.91
C ARG A 291 12.60 -4.26 30.91
N ALA A 292 12.42 -2.95 30.98
CA ALA A 292 11.49 -2.21 30.11
C ALA A 292 11.99 -2.04 28.66
N LYS A 293 13.22 -2.44 28.34
CA LYS A 293 13.83 -2.22 27.01
C LYS A 293 13.76 -3.45 26.12
N THR A 294 13.56 -3.19 24.84
CA THR A 294 13.89 -4.13 23.76
C THR A 294 15.28 -3.82 23.22
N TYR A 295 16.09 -4.86 23.04
CA TYR A 295 17.49 -4.74 22.66
C TYR A 295 17.73 -5.15 21.22
N LYS A 296 18.43 -4.30 20.47
CA LYS A 296 18.95 -4.61 19.13
C LYS A 296 20.12 -5.58 19.27
N CYS A 297 20.06 -6.72 18.61
CA CYS A 297 21.08 -7.76 18.71
C CYS A 297 21.59 -8.19 17.33
N ASP A 298 22.85 -8.60 17.25
CA ASP A 298 23.47 -9.10 16.03
C ASP A 298 24.69 -9.97 16.36
N PHE A 299 25.36 -10.52 15.35
CA PHE A 299 26.60 -11.26 15.52
C PHE A 299 27.83 -10.34 15.48
N ALA A 300 28.82 -10.66 16.32
CA ALA A 300 30.11 -9.98 16.36
C ALA A 300 30.88 -10.11 15.03
N GLN A 301 30.77 -11.28 14.39
CA GLN A 301 31.31 -11.56 13.07
C GLN A 301 30.19 -11.96 12.11
N GLY A 302 30.21 -11.44 10.88
CA GLY A 302 29.17 -11.72 9.88
C GLY A 302 27.80 -11.08 10.15
N GLY A 303 27.74 -10.13 11.11
CA GLY A 303 26.56 -9.33 11.40
C GLY A 303 26.31 -8.20 10.39
N ILE A 304 25.18 -7.52 10.53
CA ILE A 304 24.70 -6.47 9.63
C ILE A 304 25.26 -5.10 10.06
N GLY A 305 25.99 -4.44 9.17
CA GLY A 305 26.56 -3.09 9.40
C GLY A 305 27.78 -3.05 10.34
N LYS A 306 28.32 -1.84 10.58
CA LYS A 306 29.51 -1.64 11.43
C LYS A 306 29.17 -1.71 12.92
N LYS A 307 29.89 -2.57 13.66
CA LYS A 307 29.81 -2.70 15.12
C LYS A 307 30.89 -1.86 15.79
N LEU A 308 30.61 -0.58 16.02
CA LEU A 308 31.52 0.28 16.77
C LEU A 308 31.46 -0.11 18.25
N ASP A 309 32.60 -0.39 18.87
CA ASP A 309 32.73 -0.81 20.28
C ASP A 309 32.10 0.16 21.29
N LYS A 310 31.92 1.43 20.92
CA LYS A 310 31.22 2.42 21.74
C LYS A 310 29.70 2.23 21.79
N ASN A 311 29.12 1.57 20.79
CA ASN A 311 27.67 1.41 20.61
C ASN A 311 27.18 -0.04 20.71
N TRP A 312 28.12 -0.99 20.76
CA TRP A 312 27.85 -2.42 20.76
C TRP A 312 28.60 -3.08 21.91
N ILE A 313 27.90 -3.94 22.63
CA ILE A 313 28.38 -4.65 23.81
C ILE A 313 28.51 -6.13 23.45
N PRO A 314 29.68 -6.76 23.62
CA PRO A 314 29.79 -8.21 23.57
C PRO A 314 28.85 -8.87 24.59
N GLY A 315 28.20 -9.98 24.20
CA GLY A 315 27.15 -10.61 25.01
C GLY A 315 27.62 -11.06 26.40
N ASP A 316 28.86 -11.55 26.50
CA ASP A 316 29.53 -11.89 27.75
C ASP A 316 29.70 -10.68 28.69
N GLN A 317 30.09 -9.52 28.13
CA GLN A 317 30.23 -8.27 28.88
C GLN A 317 28.88 -7.71 29.32
N PHE A 318 27.86 -7.78 28.46
CA PHE A 318 26.50 -7.39 28.82
C PHE A 318 25.97 -8.25 29.97
N LEU A 319 26.10 -9.57 29.84
CA LEU A 319 25.65 -10.54 30.84
C LEU A 319 26.32 -10.29 32.21
N ALA A 320 27.64 -10.10 32.23
CA ALA A 320 28.38 -9.85 33.47
C ALA A 320 27.95 -8.56 34.20
N GLN A 321 27.53 -7.52 33.47
CA GLN A 321 27.03 -6.27 34.06
C GLN A 321 25.56 -6.37 34.46
N ALA A 322 24.73 -6.99 33.62
CA ALA A 322 23.30 -7.17 33.90
C ALA A 322 23.07 -8.04 35.14
N ILE A 323 23.84 -9.13 35.34
CA ILE A 323 23.75 -9.97 36.54
C ILE A 323 24.04 -9.14 37.80
N LYS A 324 25.08 -8.31 37.80
CA LYS A 324 25.40 -7.44 38.95
C LYS A 324 24.26 -6.49 39.30
N MET A 325 23.58 -5.94 38.29
CA MET A 325 22.46 -5.00 38.50
C MET A 325 21.16 -5.69 38.93
N LEU A 326 20.95 -6.93 38.47
CA LEU A 326 19.78 -7.72 38.81
C LEU A 326 19.91 -8.41 40.17
N ASP A 327 21.13 -8.75 40.60
CA ASP A 327 21.41 -9.32 41.93
C ASP A 327 21.38 -8.27 43.06
N VAL A 328 21.73 -7.01 42.79
CA VAL A 328 21.74 -5.94 43.82
C VAL A 328 20.33 -5.65 44.35
N ASN A 329 19.28 -5.84 43.55
CA ASN A 329 17.89 -5.64 43.99
C ASN A 329 17.29 -6.82 44.78
N HIS A 330 18.03 -7.91 44.97
CA HIS A 330 17.60 -8.98 45.88
C HIS A 330 18.07 -8.77 47.33
N VAL A 331 18.90 -7.76 47.59
CA VAL A 331 19.38 -7.42 48.95
C VAL A 331 18.56 -6.31 49.59
N ASP A 332 17.99 -5.38 48.81
CA ASP A 332 17.21 -4.24 49.34
C ASP A 332 15.68 -4.50 49.45
N SER A 333 15.24 -5.75 49.28
CA SER A 333 13.82 -6.16 49.44
C SER A 333 13.60 -7.15 50.59
N ARG A 334 14.41 -7.10 51.65
CA ARG A 334 14.17 -7.84 52.90
C ARG A 334 14.15 -6.94 54.11
#